data_AF-A0A510XX50-F1
#
_entry.id   AF-A0A510XX50-F1
#
_cell.length_a   1.000
_cell.length_b   1.000
_cell.length_c   1.000
_cell.angle_alpha   90.00
_cell.angle_beta   90.00
_cell.angle_gamma   90.00
#
_symmetry.space_group_name_H-M   'P 1'
#
loop_
_entity.id
_entity.type
_entity.pdbx_description
1 polymer ?
#
loop_
_entity_poly.entity_id
_entity_poly.type
_entity_poly.pdbx_seq_one_letter_code
_entity_poly.pdbx_strand_id
1 'polypeptide(L)'
;MKKEDGISKYKLNKIAVESLRNTIRLHFDSVLLYNNGSYPSALQLSILALEEFSKAHWVDHYIWSSETNEGYPNAAEELDWLKGLYGHPKKQWNFVAREVEDYSPNFISVIQSRELESKKQNSVYVGLPRIKGKIDIDSKISTPWQIKQKDAKQLISIINDELIRIITRIEDEEFYFEGGKGMDEVFDYEIYKKLLKWPHKSGLKNKSWRQKNKSENDKI
;
A
#
# COMPACT_ATOMS: atom_id res chain seq x y z
N MET A 1 -11.44 27.81 -1.43
CA MET A 1 -12.90 27.55 -1.57
C MET A 1 -13.42 26.82 -0.32
N LYS A 2 -14.57 27.21 0.23
CA LYS A 2 -15.23 26.41 1.28
C LYS A 2 -15.82 25.17 0.60
N LYS A 3 -15.68 24.01 1.25
CA LYS A 3 -16.28 22.77 0.76
C LYS A 3 -17.74 22.77 1.20
N GLU A 4 -18.65 23.06 0.28
CA GLU A 4 -20.08 23.23 0.58
C GLU A 4 -20.88 21.93 0.37
N ASP A 5 -20.44 21.06 -0.54
CA ASP A 5 -21.06 19.77 -0.85
C ASP A 5 -20.09 18.59 -0.71
N GLY A 6 -20.64 17.37 -0.64
CA GLY A 6 -19.87 16.12 -0.59
C GLY A 6 -19.41 15.70 0.83
N ILE A 7 -18.35 14.89 0.93
CA ILE A 7 -17.82 14.42 2.22
C ILE A 7 -17.17 15.59 2.98
N SER A 8 -17.33 15.74 4.29
CA SER A 8 -16.70 16.88 4.97
C SER A 8 -15.16 16.78 4.95
N LYS A 9 -14.47 17.94 4.98
CA LYS A 9 -13.01 17.99 5.18
C LYS A 9 -12.57 17.24 6.43
N TYR A 10 -13.34 17.34 7.51
CA TYR A 10 -13.11 16.60 8.75
C TYR A 10 -13.08 15.09 8.50
N LYS A 11 -14.06 14.55 7.75
CA LYS A 11 -14.11 13.12 7.42
C LYS A 11 -12.93 12.71 6.52
N LEU A 12 -12.51 13.53 5.56
CA LEU A 12 -11.32 13.23 4.74
C LEU A 12 -10.06 13.12 5.58
N ASN A 13 -9.78 14.12 6.43
CA ASN A 13 -8.64 14.07 7.35
C ASN A 13 -8.72 12.85 8.28
N LYS A 14 -9.92 12.55 8.80
CA LYS A 14 -10.11 11.38 9.65
C LYS A 14 -9.84 10.06 8.91
N ILE A 15 -10.28 9.92 7.66
CA ILE A 15 -9.98 8.74 6.84
C ILE A 15 -8.46 8.61 6.63
N ALA A 16 -7.78 9.71 6.30
CA ALA A 16 -6.33 9.69 6.05
C ALA A 16 -5.55 9.25 7.30
N VAL A 17 -5.84 9.87 8.45
CA VAL A 17 -5.20 9.56 9.74
C VAL A 17 -5.49 8.15 10.21
N GLU A 18 -6.76 7.72 10.17
CA GLU A 18 -7.12 6.38 10.66
C GLU A 18 -6.63 5.26 9.74
N SER A 19 -6.58 5.50 8.42
CA SER A 19 -5.94 4.54 7.50
C SER A 19 -4.44 4.43 7.77
N LEU A 20 -3.74 5.53 8.02
CA LEU A 20 -2.31 5.50 8.35
C LEU A 20 -2.04 4.78 9.69
N ARG A 21 -2.84 5.05 10.73
CA ARG A 21 -2.80 4.31 12.00
C ARG A 21 -3.02 2.82 11.80
N ASN A 22 -4.01 2.46 10.97
CA ASN A 22 -4.30 1.07 10.67
C ASN A 22 -3.18 0.40 9.86
N THR A 23 -2.51 1.12 8.96
CA THR A 23 -1.28 0.61 8.31
C THR A 23 -0.23 0.21 9.33
N ILE A 24 0.09 1.09 10.28
CA ILE A 24 1.15 0.84 11.27
C ILE A 24 0.78 -0.35 12.16
N ARG A 25 -0.48 -0.41 12.62
CA ARG A 25 -1.00 -1.56 13.37
C ARG A 25 -0.87 -2.86 12.58
N LEU A 26 -1.41 -2.91 11.36
CA LEU A 26 -1.39 -4.10 10.50
C LEU A 26 0.05 -4.52 10.12
N HIS A 27 0.94 -3.54 9.93
CA HIS A 27 2.36 -3.79 9.69
C HIS A 27 2.99 -4.52 10.86
N PHE A 28 2.84 -4.00 12.09
CA PHE A 28 3.39 -4.68 13.26
C PHE A 28 2.72 -6.02 13.56
N ASP A 29 1.41 -6.16 13.32
CA ASP A 29 0.71 -7.45 13.39
C ASP A 29 1.30 -8.45 12.37
N SER A 30 1.63 -8.00 11.16
CA SER A 30 2.26 -8.85 10.14
C SER A 30 3.69 -9.28 10.53
N VAL A 31 4.46 -8.40 11.16
CA VAL A 31 5.80 -8.72 11.71
C VAL A 31 5.69 -9.76 12.83
N LEU A 32 4.72 -9.60 13.73
CA LEU A 32 4.48 -10.56 14.82
C LEU A 32 4.16 -11.96 14.25
N LEU A 33 3.23 -12.04 13.29
CA LEU A 33 2.86 -13.31 12.66
C LEU A 33 4.02 -13.94 11.90
N TYR A 34 4.82 -13.12 11.21
CA TYR A 34 6.02 -13.59 10.52
C TYR A 34 7.02 -14.23 11.48
N ASN A 35 7.30 -13.57 12.61
CA ASN A 35 8.23 -14.08 13.61
C ASN A 35 7.74 -15.38 14.28
N ASN A 36 6.42 -15.64 14.26
CA ASN A 36 5.81 -16.87 14.74
C ASN A 36 5.63 -17.93 13.62
N GLY A 37 6.20 -17.73 12.43
CA GLY A 37 6.14 -18.69 11.32
C GLY A 37 4.79 -18.73 10.59
N SER A 38 3.84 -17.86 10.92
CA SER A 38 2.54 -17.76 10.24
C SER A 38 2.65 -16.91 8.97
N TYR A 39 3.43 -17.38 7.99
CA TYR A 39 3.73 -16.64 6.76
C TYR A 39 2.50 -16.29 5.91
N PRO A 40 1.48 -17.16 5.74
CA PRO A 40 0.30 -16.81 4.95
C PRO A 40 -0.45 -15.64 5.59
N SER A 41 -0.73 -15.70 6.89
CA SER A 41 -1.41 -14.62 7.60
C SER A 41 -0.57 -13.34 7.66
N ALA A 42 0.75 -13.47 7.84
CA ALA A 42 1.66 -12.33 7.77
C ALA A 42 1.62 -11.64 6.40
N LEU A 43 1.65 -12.41 5.30
CA LEU A 43 1.51 -11.85 3.95
C LEU A 43 0.16 -11.14 3.79
N GLN A 44 -0.93 -11.76 4.23
CA GLN A 44 -2.26 -11.17 4.11
C GLN A 44 -2.34 -9.82 4.82
N LEU A 45 -1.92 -9.76 6.09
CA LEU A 45 -1.92 -8.50 6.85
C LEU A 45 -1.00 -7.45 6.24
N SER A 46 0.15 -7.88 5.70
CA SER A 46 1.05 -6.96 5.01
C SER A 46 0.41 -6.38 3.73
N ILE A 47 -0.31 -7.16 2.93
CA ILE A 47 -1.04 -6.63 1.77
C ILE A 47 -2.15 -5.66 2.22
N LEU A 48 -2.86 -5.95 3.31
CA LEU A 48 -3.84 -5.03 3.87
C LEU A 48 -3.21 -3.74 4.38
N ALA A 49 -2.04 -3.80 5.03
CA ALA A 49 -1.28 -2.64 5.45
C ALA A 49 -0.87 -1.76 4.26
N LEU A 50 -0.39 -2.37 3.17
CA LEU A 50 -0.07 -1.69 1.91
C LEU A 50 -1.30 -0.97 1.33
N GLU A 51 -2.46 -1.64 1.34
CA GLU A 51 -3.68 -1.04 0.85
C GLU A 51 -4.15 0.15 1.70
N GLU A 52 -4.12 0.04 3.03
CA GLU A 52 -4.45 1.16 3.91
C GLU A 52 -3.44 2.31 3.77
N PHE A 53 -2.17 1.99 3.55
CA PHE A 53 -1.11 2.98 3.35
C PHE A 53 -1.36 3.78 2.07
N SER A 54 -1.67 3.07 0.99
CA SER A 54 -2.06 3.66 -0.27
C SER A 54 -3.31 4.52 -0.11
N LYS A 55 -4.29 4.09 0.68
CA LYS A 55 -5.52 4.88 0.91
C LYS A 55 -5.20 6.19 1.62
N ALA A 56 -4.37 6.14 2.67
CA ALA A 56 -3.93 7.34 3.39
C ALA A 56 -3.25 8.35 2.45
N HIS A 57 -2.29 7.90 1.63
CA HIS A 57 -1.58 8.75 0.66
C HIS A 57 -2.48 9.28 -0.47
N TRP A 58 -3.49 8.51 -0.86
CA TRP A 58 -4.43 8.93 -1.90
C TRP A 58 -5.35 10.03 -1.37
N VAL A 59 -5.83 9.91 -0.12
CA VAL A 59 -6.66 10.91 0.52
C VAL A 59 -5.86 12.18 0.83
N ASP A 60 -4.64 12.05 1.33
CA ASP A 60 -3.71 13.16 1.56
C ASP A 60 -3.52 13.99 0.27
N HIS A 61 -3.12 13.35 -0.82
CA HIS A 61 -2.94 14.02 -2.10
C HIS A 61 -4.23 14.61 -2.65
N TYR A 62 -5.38 13.95 -2.45
CA TYR A 62 -6.67 14.51 -2.84
C TYR A 62 -6.95 15.83 -2.10
N ILE A 63 -6.75 15.86 -0.77
CA ILE A 63 -6.90 17.07 0.03
C ILE A 63 -5.96 18.17 -0.48
N TRP A 64 -4.66 17.86 -0.59
CA TRP A 64 -3.66 18.82 -1.04
C TRP A 64 -3.99 19.39 -2.41
N SER A 65 -4.22 18.53 -3.41
CA SER A 65 -4.53 18.94 -4.79
C SER A 65 -5.80 19.80 -4.88
N SER A 66 -6.82 19.51 -4.07
CA SER A 66 -8.04 20.31 -4.03
C SER A 66 -7.85 21.64 -3.32
N GLU A 67 -6.92 21.74 -2.38
CA GLU A 67 -6.63 22.99 -1.67
C GLU A 67 -5.68 23.91 -2.43
N THR A 68 -4.77 23.35 -3.24
CA THR A 68 -3.80 24.11 -4.04
C THR A 68 -4.27 24.46 -5.45
N ASN A 69 -5.20 23.69 -6.03
CA ASN A 69 -5.72 23.92 -7.38
C ASN A 69 -7.10 24.62 -7.34
N GLU A 70 -8.02 24.21 -8.22
CA GLU A 70 -9.33 24.85 -8.45
C GLU A 70 -10.41 24.49 -7.41
N GLY A 71 -10.04 23.92 -6.27
CA GLY A 71 -10.98 23.51 -5.23
C GLY A 71 -11.35 22.02 -5.26
N TYR A 72 -12.38 21.67 -4.49
CA TYR A 72 -12.91 20.30 -4.47
C TYR A 72 -13.85 20.09 -5.66
N PRO A 73 -13.84 18.89 -6.29
CA PRO A 73 -14.80 18.52 -7.32
C PRO A 73 -16.23 18.49 -6.77
N ASN A 74 -17.20 18.38 -7.67
CA ASN A 74 -18.60 18.27 -7.27
C ASN A 74 -18.89 16.92 -6.57
N ALA A 75 -20.05 16.83 -5.91
CA ALA A 75 -20.39 15.66 -5.09
C ALA A 75 -20.44 14.33 -5.87
N ALA A 76 -20.80 14.34 -7.16
CA ALA A 76 -20.89 13.12 -7.97
C ALA A 76 -19.50 12.60 -8.35
N GLU A 77 -18.62 13.50 -8.78
CA GLU A 77 -17.20 13.20 -9.04
C GLU A 77 -16.48 12.72 -7.78
N GLU A 78 -16.73 13.38 -6.65
CA GLU A 78 -16.17 12.97 -5.37
C GLU A 78 -16.65 11.59 -4.93
N LEU A 79 -17.93 11.26 -5.13
CA LEU A 79 -18.45 9.94 -4.83
C LEU A 79 -17.79 8.85 -5.69
N ASP A 80 -17.54 9.13 -6.97
CA ASP A 80 -16.85 8.18 -7.84
C ASP A 80 -15.39 7.96 -7.41
N TRP A 81 -14.69 9.04 -7.05
CA TRP A 81 -13.36 8.97 -6.47
C TRP A 81 -13.35 8.15 -5.15
N LEU A 82 -14.31 8.39 -4.25
CA LEU A 82 -14.45 7.66 -2.99
C LEU A 82 -14.63 6.15 -3.21
N LYS A 83 -15.41 5.73 -4.22
CA LYS A 83 -15.53 4.30 -4.57
C LYS A 83 -14.17 3.69 -4.92
N GLY A 84 -13.28 4.47 -5.54
CA GLY A 84 -11.90 4.07 -5.83
C GLY A 84 -11.11 3.64 -4.58
N LEU A 85 -11.30 4.33 -3.45
CA LEU A 85 -10.63 4.03 -2.18
C LEU A 85 -10.98 2.66 -1.60
N TYR A 86 -12.08 2.04 -2.04
CA TYR A 86 -12.51 0.72 -1.58
C TYR A 86 -12.16 -0.40 -2.58
N GLY A 87 -11.57 -0.06 -3.74
CA GLY A 87 -11.11 -1.04 -4.72
C GLY A 87 -9.73 -1.59 -4.38
N HIS A 88 -9.63 -2.83 -3.88
CA HIS A 88 -8.35 -3.44 -3.49
C HIS A 88 -7.27 -3.40 -4.59
N PRO A 89 -7.53 -3.82 -5.84
CA PRO A 89 -6.51 -3.76 -6.89
C PRO A 89 -6.09 -2.32 -7.24
N LYS A 90 -7.03 -1.35 -7.14
CA LYS A 90 -6.72 0.07 -7.37
C LYS A 90 -5.76 0.60 -6.31
N LYS A 91 -5.97 0.25 -5.03
CA LYS A 91 -5.06 0.60 -3.94
C LYS A 91 -3.68 -0.04 -4.11
N GLN A 92 -3.64 -1.32 -4.51
CA GLN A 92 -2.37 -2.01 -4.77
C GLN A 92 -1.59 -1.35 -5.91
N TRP A 93 -2.26 -0.90 -6.98
CA TRP A 93 -1.64 -0.12 -8.04
C TRP A 93 -1.18 1.26 -7.57
N ASN A 94 -2.04 2.00 -6.87
CA ASN A 94 -1.73 3.35 -6.41
C ASN A 94 -0.50 3.40 -5.48
N PHE A 95 -0.22 2.33 -4.72
CA PHE A 95 1.00 2.19 -3.92
C PHE A 95 2.29 2.34 -4.75
N VAL A 96 2.32 1.78 -5.97
CA VAL A 96 3.52 1.79 -6.83
C VAL A 96 3.48 2.89 -7.90
N ALA A 97 2.30 3.42 -8.22
CA ALA A 97 2.07 4.26 -9.40
C ALA A 97 2.92 5.54 -9.46
N ARG A 98 3.31 6.12 -8.32
CA ARG A 98 4.14 7.34 -8.27
C ARG A 98 5.61 7.10 -8.59
N GLU A 99 6.09 5.88 -8.38
CA GLU A 99 7.51 5.54 -8.43
C GLU A 99 7.72 4.21 -9.19
N VAL A 100 6.90 3.95 -10.22
CA VAL A 100 6.88 2.67 -10.97
C VAL A 100 8.28 2.24 -11.41
N GLU A 101 9.09 3.18 -11.89
CA GLU A 101 10.46 2.93 -12.36
C GLU A 101 11.42 2.44 -11.26
N ASP A 102 11.12 2.72 -9.99
CA ASP A 102 11.95 2.33 -8.86
C ASP A 102 11.62 0.92 -8.36
N TYR A 103 10.52 0.31 -8.83
CA TYR A 103 10.14 -1.05 -8.49
C TYR A 103 10.63 -2.08 -9.51
N SER A 104 10.87 -3.30 -9.04
CA SER A 104 11.21 -4.42 -9.92
C SER A 104 10.08 -4.68 -10.93
N PRO A 105 10.39 -4.91 -12.23
CA PRO A 105 9.37 -5.18 -13.26
C PRO A 105 8.42 -6.33 -12.90
N ASN A 106 8.96 -7.38 -12.28
CA ASN A 106 8.16 -8.53 -11.84
C ASN A 106 7.11 -8.12 -10.79
N PHE A 107 7.44 -7.24 -9.85
CA PHE A 107 6.48 -6.78 -8.85
C PHE A 107 5.38 -5.91 -9.46
N ILE A 108 5.74 -5.05 -10.42
CA ILE A 108 4.77 -4.28 -11.20
C ILE A 108 3.81 -5.21 -11.96
N SER A 109 4.34 -6.23 -12.63
CA SER A 109 3.55 -7.23 -13.34
C SER A 109 2.57 -7.96 -12.41
N VAL A 110 3.02 -8.39 -11.23
CA VAL A 110 2.18 -9.04 -10.20
C VAL A 110 1.01 -8.17 -9.74
N ILE A 111 1.20 -6.84 -9.65
CA ILE A 111 0.12 -5.91 -9.29
C ILE A 111 -0.84 -5.73 -10.46
N GLN A 112 -0.32 -5.48 -11.67
CA GLN A 112 -1.14 -5.23 -12.87
C GLN A 112 -1.97 -6.46 -13.26
N SER A 113 -1.42 -7.66 -13.10
CA SER A 113 -2.12 -8.93 -13.35
C SER A 113 -3.14 -9.29 -12.27
N ARG A 114 -3.23 -8.50 -11.19
CA ARG A 114 -4.02 -8.76 -9.97
C ARG A 114 -3.59 -10.02 -9.21
N GLU A 115 -2.39 -10.54 -9.48
CA GLU A 115 -1.86 -11.69 -8.75
C GLU A 115 -1.63 -11.35 -7.26
N LEU A 116 -1.31 -10.10 -6.91
CA LEU A 116 -1.20 -9.69 -5.50
C LEU A 116 -2.53 -9.85 -4.74
N GLU A 117 -3.65 -9.46 -5.36
CA GLU A 117 -4.99 -9.68 -4.81
C GLU A 117 -5.29 -11.17 -4.66
N SER A 118 -4.98 -11.97 -5.68
CA SER A 118 -5.13 -13.43 -5.61
C SER A 118 -4.30 -14.03 -4.48
N LYS A 119 -3.04 -13.61 -4.30
CA LYS A 119 -2.18 -14.03 -3.18
C LYS A 119 -2.78 -13.66 -1.83
N LYS A 120 -3.36 -12.46 -1.69
CA LYS A 120 -4.05 -12.04 -0.47
C LYS A 120 -5.21 -12.98 -0.13
N GLN A 121 -6.05 -13.33 -1.10
CA GLN A 121 -7.17 -14.26 -0.89
C GLN A 121 -6.68 -15.68 -0.56
N ASN A 122 -5.70 -16.17 -1.32
CA ASN A 122 -5.13 -17.51 -1.17
C ASN A 122 -4.35 -17.70 0.14
N SER A 123 -3.97 -16.61 0.80
CA SER A 123 -3.33 -16.62 2.12
C SER A 123 -4.28 -17.06 3.25
N VAL A 124 -5.59 -17.08 3.00
CA VAL A 124 -6.62 -17.48 3.98
C VAL A 124 -7.47 -18.62 3.45
N TYR A 125 -7.96 -18.48 2.23
CA TYR A 125 -8.98 -19.36 1.70
C TYR A 125 -8.36 -20.52 0.92
N VAL A 126 -8.86 -21.72 1.21
CA VAL A 126 -8.65 -22.90 0.37
C VAL A 126 -9.69 -22.89 -0.74
N GLY A 127 -9.27 -23.08 -1.99
CA GLY A 127 -10.22 -23.11 -3.10
C GLY A 127 -9.57 -23.24 -4.45
N LEU A 128 -10.38 -23.18 -5.49
CA LEU A 128 -9.93 -23.19 -6.87
C LEU A 128 -9.64 -21.75 -7.33
N PRO A 129 -8.54 -21.51 -8.07
CA PRO A 129 -8.27 -20.22 -8.65
C PRO A 129 -9.36 -19.80 -9.62
N ARG A 130 -9.45 -18.49 -9.83
CA ARG A 130 -10.39 -17.89 -10.78
C ARG A 130 -9.64 -17.28 -11.94
N ILE A 131 -9.95 -17.70 -13.15
CA ILE A 131 -9.43 -17.12 -14.39
C ILE A 131 -10.54 -16.29 -15.02
N LYS A 132 -10.32 -14.98 -15.16
CA LYS A 132 -11.30 -14.03 -15.73
C LYS A 132 -12.69 -14.14 -15.08
N GLY A 133 -12.74 -14.35 -13.77
CA GLY A 133 -13.96 -14.45 -12.97
C GLY A 133 -14.62 -15.84 -12.92
N LYS A 134 -14.18 -16.80 -13.74
CA LYS A 134 -14.67 -18.18 -13.74
C LYS A 134 -13.80 -19.07 -12.87
N ILE A 135 -14.40 -20.05 -12.21
CA ILE A 135 -13.69 -21.08 -11.44
C ILE A 135 -12.96 -22.00 -12.42
N ASP A 136 -11.68 -22.20 -12.21
CA ASP A 136 -10.87 -23.16 -12.96
C ASP A 136 -10.83 -24.50 -12.20
N ILE A 137 -11.56 -25.50 -12.71
CA ILE A 137 -11.67 -26.83 -12.10
C ILE A 137 -10.50 -27.76 -12.44
N ASP A 138 -9.72 -27.43 -13.47
CA ASP A 138 -8.60 -28.25 -13.93
C ASP A 138 -7.30 -27.90 -13.20
N SER A 139 -7.25 -26.71 -12.62
CA SER A 139 -6.13 -26.22 -11.82
C SER A 139 -6.01 -26.90 -10.45
N LYS A 140 -4.80 -26.80 -9.87
CA LYS A 140 -4.54 -27.26 -8.50
C LYS A 140 -5.28 -26.40 -7.49
N ILE A 141 -5.73 -27.03 -6.41
CA ILE A 141 -6.28 -26.35 -5.24
C ILE A 141 -5.24 -25.36 -4.69
N SER A 142 -5.68 -24.12 -4.53
CA SER A 142 -4.95 -23.10 -3.81
C SER A 142 -5.09 -23.34 -2.31
N THR A 143 -3.96 -23.30 -1.60
CA THR A 143 -3.94 -23.40 -0.14
C THR A 143 -3.00 -22.35 0.44
N PRO A 144 -3.26 -21.85 1.67
CA PRO A 144 -2.35 -20.94 2.35
C PRO A 144 -0.90 -21.45 2.44
N TRP A 145 -0.71 -22.77 2.50
CA TRP A 145 0.61 -23.42 2.60
C TRP A 145 1.51 -23.23 1.39
N GLN A 146 0.97 -22.75 0.26
CA GLN A 146 1.75 -22.39 -0.92
C GLN A 146 2.47 -21.04 -0.77
N ILE A 147 2.03 -20.19 0.17
CA ILE A 147 2.67 -18.90 0.46
C ILE A 147 4.01 -19.14 1.14
N LYS A 148 5.07 -18.57 0.58
CA LYS A 148 6.43 -18.75 1.09
C LYS A 148 6.77 -17.66 2.10
N GLN A 149 7.66 -17.98 3.03
CA GLN A 149 8.30 -16.99 3.91
C GLN A 149 8.84 -15.79 3.13
N LYS A 150 9.41 -16.03 1.93
CA LYS A 150 9.93 -14.96 1.08
C LYS A 150 8.85 -13.95 0.68
N ASP A 151 7.65 -14.40 0.31
CA ASP A 151 6.57 -13.51 -0.13
C ASP A 151 6.19 -12.54 1.01
N ALA A 152 5.96 -13.07 2.21
CA ALA A 152 5.66 -12.26 3.40
C ALA A 152 6.81 -11.29 3.72
N LYS A 153 8.06 -11.80 3.76
CA LYS A 153 9.24 -10.99 4.07
C LYS A 153 9.37 -9.78 3.13
N GLN A 154 9.17 -9.99 1.83
CA GLN A 154 9.36 -8.92 0.84
C GLN A 154 8.34 -7.80 1.01
N LEU A 155 7.06 -8.14 1.21
CA LEU A 155 5.99 -7.17 1.42
C LEU A 155 6.11 -6.47 2.78
N ILE A 156 6.44 -7.18 3.85
CA ILE A 156 6.69 -6.53 5.15
C ILE A 156 7.83 -5.53 5.03
N SER A 157 8.92 -5.92 4.37
CA SER A 157 10.09 -5.05 4.21
C SER A 157 9.77 -3.79 3.39
N ILE A 158 8.91 -3.87 2.36
CA ILE A 158 8.59 -2.70 1.54
C ILE A 158 7.81 -1.65 2.33
N ILE A 159 6.86 -2.10 3.16
CA ILE A 159 6.08 -1.22 4.03
C ILE A 159 6.97 -0.66 5.14
N ASN A 160 7.84 -1.49 5.73
CA ASN A 160 8.78 -1.05 6.74
C ASN A 160 9.71 0.06 6.22
N ASP A 161 10.26 -0.12 5.02
CA ASP A 161 11.14 0.86 4.38
C ASP A 161 10.39 2.18 4.07
N GLU A 162 9.12 2.13 3.60
CA GLU A 162 8.32 3.35 3.40
C GLU A 162 7.97 4.07 4.70
N LEU A 163 7.61 3.34 5.76
CA LEU A 163 7.33 3.94 7.07
C LEU A 163 8.58 4.60 7.67
N ILE A 164 9.75 3.96 7.55
CA ILE A 164 11.03 4.57 7.97
C ILE A 164 11.29 5.85 7.16
N ARG A 165 11.14 5.79 5.83
CA ARG A 165 11.34 6.96 4.96
C ARG A 165 10.47 8.16 5.39
N ILE A 166 9.22 7.91 5.74
CA ILE A 166 8.30 8.97 6.18
C ILE A 166 8.78 9.59 7.50
N ILE A 167 9.08 8.76 8.52
CA ILE A 167 9.56 9.26 9.81
C ILE A 167 10.83 10.08 9.64
N THR A 168 11.81 9.56 8.89
CA THR A 168 13.07 10.28 8.64
C THR A 168 12.81 11.62 7.94
N ARG A 169 11.87 11.69 7.00
CA ARG A 169 11.48 12.96 6.39
C ARG A 169 10.79 13.92 7.35
N ILE A 170 9.91 13.43 8.21
CA ILE A 170 9.29 14.27 9.24
C ILE A 170 10.36 14.83 10.19
N GLU A 171 11.38 14.02 10.55
CA GLU A 171 12.50 14.46 11.38
C GLU A 171 13.40 15.49 10.66
N ASP A 172 13.66 15.31 9.37
CA ASP A 172 14.57 16.16 8.58
C ASP A 172 13.89 17.46 8.07
N GLU A 173 12.61 17.38 7.69
CA GLU A 173 11.86 18.43 6.98
C GLU A 173 10.71 19.03 7.84
N GLU A 174 10.55 18.59 9.09
CA GLU A 174 9.47 18.93 10.03
C GLU A 174 8.06 18.46 9.64
N PHE A 175 7.85 18.03 8.39
CA PHE A 175 6.58 17.51 7.88
C PHE A 175 6.79 16.52 6.73
N TYR A 176 5.77 15.71 6.43
CA TYR A 176 5.75 14.87 5.22
C TYR A 176 4.41 14.95 4.48
N PHE A 177 3.29 14.93 5.20
CA PHE A 177 1.95 15.01 4.59
C PHE A 177 1.51 16.46 4.42
N GLU A 178 1.20 16.85 3.19
CA GLU A 178 0.88 18.24 2.86
C GLU A 178 -0.63 18.53 2.90
N GLY A 179 -1.47 17.50 2.73
CA GLY A 179 -2.93 17.65 2.71
C GLY A 179 -3.60 17.23 4.00
N GLY A 180 -3.31 16.02 4.47
CA GLY A 180 -3.95 15.40 5.63
C GLY A 180 -3.44 15.95 6.95
N LYS A 181 -4.24 16.78 7.62
CA LYS A 181 -3.98 17.27 8.99
C LYS A 181 -4.00 16.13 9.99
N GLY A 182 -2.99 16.09 10.88
CA GLY A 182 -2.91 15.08 11.93
C GLY A 182 -2.17 13.80 11.53
N MET A 183 -1.62 13.73 10.30
CA MET A 183 -0.98 12.52 9.78
C MET A 183 0.48 12.37 10.24
N ASP A 184 1.24 13.47 10.29
CA ASP A 184 2.62 13.42 10.79
C ASP A 184 2.65 13.02 12.28
N GLU A 185 1.66 13.48 13.07
CA GLU A 185 1.47 13.16 14.49
C GLU A 185 1.07 11.69 14.75
N VAL A 186 0.82 10.90 13.71
CA VAL A 186 0.66 9.45 13.84
C VAL A 186 1.98 8.78 14.17
N PHE A 187 3.09 9.39 13.77
CA PHE A 187 4.42 8.86 14.00
C PHE A 187 4.98 9.34 15.33
N ASP A 188 5.62 8.41 16.04
CA ASP A 188 6.34 8.69 17.27
C ASP A 188 7.66 7.91 17.32
N TYR A 189 8.48 8.26 18.30
CA TYR A 189 9.79 7.64 18.49
C TYR A 189 9.73 6.14 18.80
N GLU A 190 8.64 5.66 19.41
CA GLU A 190 8.48 4.23 19.72
C GLU A 190 8.12 3.42 18.48
N ILE A 191 7.34 3.98 17.55
CA ILE A 191 7.11 3.42 16.22
C ILE A 191 8.42 3.32 15.47
N TYR A 192 9.23 4.39 15.45
CA TYR A 192 10.52 4.41 14.77
C TYR A 192 11.45 3.30 15.29
N LYS A 193 11.63 3.20 16.62
CA LYS A 193 12.42 2.11 17.23
C LYS A 193 11.93 0.73 16.84
N LYS A 194 10.61 0.51 16.75
CA LYS A 194 10.04 -0.79 16.35
C LYS A 194 10.33 -1.10 14.89
N LEU A 195 10.25 -0.11 13.99
CA LEU A 195 10.56 -0.28 12.58
C LEU A 195 12.04 -0.64 12.34
N LEU A 196 12.95 -0.05 13.11
CA LEU A 196 14.39 -0.36 13.03
C LEU A 196 14.75 -1.79 13.45
N LYS A 197 13.87 -2.50 14.17
CA LYS A 197 14.10 -3.90 14.55
C LYS A 197 13.91 -4.88 13.40
N TRP A 198 13.27 -4.46 12.30
CA TRP A 198 13.07 -5.33 11.14
C TRP A 198 14.37 -5.41 10.31
N PRO A 199 15.05 -6.57 10.25
CA PRO A 199 16.41 -6.66 9.71
C PRO A 199 16.45 -6.94 8.20
N HIS A 200 15.29 -7.04 7.54
CA HIS A 200 15.20 -7.49 6.16
C HIS A 200 14.94 -6.35 5.19
N LYS A 201 15.41 -6.55 3.95
CA LYS A 201 15.15 -5.66 2.82
C LYS A 201 14.25 -6.36 1.81
N SER A 202 13.40 -5.58 1.14
CA SER A 202 12.44 -6.12 0.18
C SER A 202 13.13 -6.66 -1.08
N GLY A 203 14.17 -5.95 -1.54
CA GLY A 203 14.76 -6.14 -2.88
C GLY A 203 13.81 -5.76 -4.02
N LEU A 204 12.62 -5.22 -3.71
CA LEU A 204 11.57 -4.90 -4.68
C LEU A 204 11.63 -3.45 -5.14
N LYS A 205 12.22 -2.54 -4.35
CA LYS A 205 12.36 -1.11 -4.65
C LYS A 205 13.82 -0.66 -4.53
N ASN A 206 14.37 -0.08 -5.59
CA ASN A 206 15.73 0.45 -5.64
C ASN A 206 15.88 1.37 -6.88
N LYS A 207 16.61 2.49 -6.74
CA LYS A 207 17.01 3.37 -7.86
C LYS A 207 17.74 2.64 -9.00
N SER A 208 18.37 1.50 -8.74
CA SER A 208 18.99 0.68 -9.78
C SER A 208 17.98 0.06 -10.76
N TRP A 209 16.71 -0.12 -10.37
CA TRP A 209 15.65 -0.55 -11.28
C TRP A 209 15.37 0.51 -12.35
N ARG A 210 15.42 1.80 -11.99
CA ARG A 210 15.24 2.91 -12.92
C ARG A 210 16.22 2.85 -14.09
N GLN A 211 17.48 2.53 -13.83
CA GLN A 211 18.52 2.40 -14.85
C GLN A 211 18.26 1.19 -15.76
N LYS A 212 17.86 0.05 -15.18
CA LYS A 212 17.55 -1.16 -15.95
C LYS A 212 16.32 -0.97 -16.84
N ASN A 213 15.25 -0.39 -16.31
CA ASN A 213 13.99 -0.16 -17.03
C ASN A 213 14.19 0.78 -18.22
N LYS A 214 15.04 1.82 -18.08
CA LYS A 214 15.42 2.70 -19.20
C LYS A 214 16.17 1.93 -20.31
N SER A 215 17.14 1.11 -19.93
CA SER A 215 17.94 0.33 -20.90
C SER A 215 17.16 -0.76 -21.65
N GLU A 216 16.02 -1.21 -21.12
CA GLU A 216 15.13 -2.17 -21.79
C GLU A 216 14.16 -1.48 -22.75
N ASN A 217 13.69 -0.28 -22.42
CA ASN A 217 12.84 0.52 -23.32
C ASN A 217 13.63 1.06 -24.53
N ASP A 218 14.93 1.33 -24.39
CA ASP A 218 15.80 1.77 -25.48
C ASP A 218 16.17 0.64 -26.48
N LYS A 219 15.71 -0.60 -26.25
CA LYS A 219 15.95 -1.77 -27.10
C LYS A 219 14.75 -2.18 -27.97
N ILE A 220 13.65 -1.42 -27.90
CA ILE A 220 12.44 -1.61 -28.71
C ILE A 220 12.39 -0.49 -29.75
#